data_AF-A0A7C6TSF4-F1
#
_entry.id   AF-A0A7C6TSF4-F1
#
_cell.length_a   1.000
_cell.length_b   1.000
_cell.length_c   1.000
_cell.angle_alpha   90.00
_cell.angle_beta   90.00
_cell.angle_gamma   90.00
#
_symmetry.space_group_name_H-M   'P 1'
#
loop_
_entity.id
_entity.type
_entity.pdbx_description
1 polymer ?
#
loop_
_entity_poly.entity_id
_entity_poly.type
_entity_poly.pdbx_seq_one_letter_code
_entity_poly.pdbx_strand_id
1 'polypeptide(L)'
;MVEEQKERVNVLLLGIDQRVGEPGPWRTDTMMLVSVDPVTRSASLLSIPRDLWVTIPGYGEGRINTAHFIGDSRDYPGGGPALAKKTVWYALGIPVHYYVRINFTGFEQLIDAIGGLTIDVPKRIYDTRYPDENYGTMIIDIPAGLQPMDGVTALQYARSRHGNSDFDRMERQQAILLAARDKALSLDIPISRIPRMLELVGDSLSTDMPLDRIIAVAEIAKQIDRSNIRHGTIDGTMTTTVVTPQGAMVEVPNWDQVRRLVDELFPPPGVAAEPTVEIDIARLNTEGARIELRNGTLSTDLAQTVANELSDEGYMIVRYGNADRFDHERTLMTVHTQLDYTVRMLTERFDLDEADIRFDPRTDVDADIVIILGRDQVQ
;
A
#
# COMPACT_ATOMS: atom_id res chain seq x y z
N MET A 1 22.54 3.03 23.69
CA MET A 1 21.11 2.97 24.04
C MET A 1 20.37 3.60 22.88
N VAL A 2 19.69 2.80 22.08
CA VAL A 2 18.90 3.30 20.95
C VAL A 2 17.64 3.87 21.57
N GLU A 3 17.46 5.18 21.45
CA GLU A 3 16.22 5.86 21.81
C GLU A 3 15.08 5.13 21.07
N GLU A 4 14.09 4.61 21.81
CA GLU A 4 12.90 3.98 21.21
C GLU A 4 12.35 4.93 20.16
N GLN A 5 12.49 4.58 18.89
CA GLN A 5 11.83 5.32 17.83
C GLN A 5 10.34 5.05 17.99
N LYS A 6 9.63 6.00 18.58
CA LYS A 6 8.17 5.93 18.78
C LYS A 6 7.40 6.49 17.61
N GLU A 7 8.10 7.08 16.65
CA GLU A 7 7.50 7.78 15.52
C GLU A 7 7.74 7.01 14.23
N ARG A 8 6.70 6.97 13.39
CA ARG A 8 6.73 6.43 12.04
C ARG A 8 7.80 7.11 11.20
N VAL A 9 8.58 6.32 10.47
CA VAL A 9 9.60 6.80 9.53
C VAL A 9 9.10 6.65 8.10
N ASN A 10 9.22 7.71 7.31
CA ASN A 10 8.72 7.79 5.94
C ASN A 10 9.90 8.08 5.01
N VAL A 11 10.13 7.21 4.04
CA VAL A 11 11.29 7.21 3.16
C VAL A 11 10.81 7.26 1.72
N LEU A 12 11.23 8.28 0.97
CA LEU A 12 10.93 8.38 -0.45
C LEU A 12 12.00 7.64 -1.26
N LEU A 13 11.61 6.54 -1.90
CA LEU A 13 12.45 5.81 -2.84
C LEU A 13 12.33 6.45 -4.23
N LEU A 14 13.47 6.79 -4.82
CA LEU A 14 13.61 7.46 -6.10
C LEU A 14 14.50 6.62 -7.02
N GLY A 15 13.92 6.11 -8.11
CA GLY A 15 14.69 5.48 -9.20
C GLY A 15 14.92 6.48 -10.32
N ILE A 16 16.19 6.74 -10.66
CA ILE A 16 16.56 7.66 -11.77
C ILE A 16 17.01 6.89 -13.01
N ASP A 17 16.56 7.32 -14.19
CA ASP A 17 17.02 6.83 -15.50
C ASP A 17 18.37 7.49 -15.84
N GLN A 18 19.37 7.26 -15.00
CA GLN A 18 20.75 7.67 -15.27
C GLN A 18 21.47 6.51 -15.94
N ARG A 19 21.94 6.74 -17.17
CA ARG A 19 22.76 5.79 -17.92
C ARG A 19 24.25 6.16 -17.84
N VAL A 20 25.11 5.17 -18.07
CA VAL A 20 26.57 5.36 -18.07
C VAL A 20 26.95 6.44 -19.09
N GLY A 21 27.60 7.51 -18.62
CA GLY A 21 28.07 8.61 -19.46
C GLY A 21 27.05 9.70 -19.79
N GLU A 22 25.80 9.58 -19.31
CA GLU A 22 24.77 10.61 -19.53
C GLU A 22 24.90 11.74 -18.49
N PRO A 23 25.17 13.00 -18.88
CA PRO A 23 25.25 14.10 -17.93
C PRO A 23 23.87 14.44 -17.38
N GLY A 24 23.79 14.71 -16.07
CA GLY A 24 22.56 15.15 -15.41
C GLY A 24 22.12 16.56 -15.83
N PRO A 25 20.94 17.01 -15.36
CA PRO A 25 20.11 16.36 -14.35
C PRO A 25 19.13 15.31 -14.91
N TRP A 26 18.81 14.30 -14.10
CA TRP A 26 17.92 13.19 -14.50
C TRP A 26 16.53 13.32 -13.87
N ARG A 27 15.52 12.71 -14.51
CA ARG A 27 14.16 12.57 -13.97
C ARG A 27 14.05 11.27 -13.18
N THR A 28 13.11 11.25 -12.24
CA THR A 28 12.76 10.04 -11.48
C THR A 28 11.64 9.29 -12.21
N ASP A 29 11.91 8.07 -12.65
CA ASP A 29 10.92 7.21 -13.31
C ASP A 29 10.18 6.30 -12.31
N THR A 30 10.75 6.17 -11.11
CA THR A 30 10.15 5.48 -9.96
C THR A 30 10.07 6.45 -8.79
N MET A 31 8.90 6.55 -8.19
CA MET A 31 8.67 7.29 -6.95
C MET A 31 7.77 6.45 -6.05
N MET A 32 8.31 6.00 -4.92
CA MET A 32 7.58 5.16 -3.96
C MET A 32 7.81 5.67 -2.55
N LEU A 33 6.75 5.93 -1.80
CA LEU A 33 6.83 6.30 -0.40
C LEU A 33 6.72 5.02 0.45
N VAL A 34 7.74 4.77 1.28
CA VAL A 34 7.78 3.66 2.22
C VAL A 34 7.65 4.20 3.63
N SER A 35 6.64 3.72 4.35
CA SER A 35 6.42 4.03 5.77
C SER A 35 6.72 2.80 6.62
N VAL A 36 7.44 2.99 7.71
CA VAL A 36 7.70 1.96 8.72
C VAL A 36 7.20 2.51 10.06
N ASP A 37 6.23 1.81 10.65
CA ASP A 37 5.64 2.17 11.93
C ASP A 37 6.17 1.25 13.04
N PRO A 38 7.06 1.76 13.93
CA PRO A 38 7.63 0.95 15.00
C PRO A 38 6.62 0.56 16.09
N VAL A 39 5.53 1.32 16.25
CA VAL A 39 4.54 1.10 17.31
C VAL A 39 3.61 -0.05 16.94
N THR A 40 3.04 0.00 15.74
CA THR A 40 2.12 -1.03 15.24
C THR A 40 2.84 -2.20 14.58
N ARG A 41 4.17 -2.09 14.35
CA ARG A 41 4.97 -3.05 13.57
C ARG A 41 4.35 -3.34 12.21
N SER A 42 3.96 -2.27 11.52
CA SER A 42 3.40 -2.32 10.17
C SER A 42 4.22 -1.47 9.20
N ALA A 43 4.12 -1.79 7.91
CA ALA A 43 4.71 -0.98 6.86
C ALA A 43 3.69 -0.67 5.77
N SER A 44 3.90 0.45 5.09
CA SER A 44 3.05 0.88 3.99
C SER A 44 3.89 1.29 2.78
N LEU A 45 3.49 0.83 1.60
CA LEU A 45 4.14 1.11 0.32
C LEU A 45 3.17 1.87 -0.57
N LEU A 46 3.47 3.12 -0.92
CA LEU A 46 2.65 3.91 -1.85
C LEU A 46 3.45 4.24 -3.09
N SER A 47 3.06 3.65 -4.22
CA SER A 47 3.62 4.02 -5.52
C SER A 47 2.94 5.27 -6.07
N ILE A 48 3.74 6.24 -6.50
CA ILE A 48 3.28 7.53 -7.00
C ILE A 48 3.62 7.60 -8.51
N PRO A 49 2.63 7.80 -9.40
CA PRO A 49 2.88 7.80 -10.84
C PRO A 49 3.73 9.02 -11.19
N ARG A 50 4.75 8.81 -12.00
CA ARG A 50 5.74 9.85 -12.33
C ARG A 50 5.12 11.08 -13.02
N ASP A 51 4.01 10.86 -13.71
CA ASP A 51 3.29 11.86 -14.50
C ASP A 51 2.16 12.56 -13.70
N LEU A 52 2.04 12.28 -12.39
CA LEU A 52 1.08 12.95 -11.49
C LEU A 52 1.25 14.47 -11.54
N TRP A 53 0.17 15.18 -11.87
CA TRP A 53 0.16 16.63 -11.95
C TRP A 53 -0.06 17.26 -10.58
N VAL A 54 0.94 18.00 -10.09
CA VAL A 54 0.96 18.56 -8.74
C VAL A 54 1.63 19.94 -8.70
N THR A 55 1.38 20.68 -7.64
CA THR A 55 2.15 21.88 -7.31
C THR A 55 3.55 21.49 -6.83
N ILE A 56 4.58 22.01 -7.50
CA ILE A 56 5.98 21.94 -7.08
C ILE A 56 6.29 23.22 -6.29
N PRO A 57 6.49 23.15 -4.96
CA PRO A 57 6.57 24.35 -4.12
C PRO A 57 7.68 25.32 -4.54
N GLY A 58 7.29 26.53 -4.96
CA GLY A 58 8.19 27.57 -5.47
C GLY A 58 8.48 27.52 -6.98
N TYR A 59 7.93 26.55 -7.70
CA TYR A 59 8.18 26.34 -9.14
C TYR A 59 6.92 26.19 -10.00
N GLY A 60 5.73 26.25 -9.39
CA GLY A 60 4.44 26.18 -10.09
C GLY A 60 3.95 24.75 -10.27
N GLU A 61 3.00 24.55 -11.18
CA GLU A 61 2.43 23.23 -11.46
C GLU A 61 3.32 22.43 -12.43
N GLY A 62 3.42 21.12 -12.21
CA GLY A 62 4.22 20.24 -13.05
C GLY A 62 3.95 18.76 -12.79
N ARG A 63 4.54 17.91 -13.63
CA ARG A 63 4.59 16.47 -13.33
C ARG A 63 5.53 16.24 -12.16
N ILE A 64 5.13 15.39 -11.22
CA ILE A 64 5.87 15.20 -9.97
C ILE A 64 7.33 14.75 -10.18
N ASN A 65 7.60 13.96 -11.22
CA ASN A 65 8.97 13.54 -11.55
C ASN A 65 9.90 14.68 -11.95
N THR A 66 9.37 15.84 -12.36
CA THR A 66 10.17 17.00 -12.71
C THR A 66 10.73 17.71 -11.49
N ALA A 67 10.18 17.49 -10.28
CA ALA A 67 10.68 18.10 -9.06
C ALA A 67 12.15 17.74 -8.80
N HIS A 68 12.55 16.49 -9.05
CA HIS A 68 13.95 16.08 -8.94
C HIS A 68 14.85 16.83 -9.93
N PHE A 69 14.47 16.82 -11.21
CA PHE A 69 15.23 17.53 -12.25
C PHE A 69 15.34 19.03 -11.98
N ILE A 70 14.25 19.68 -11.56
CA ILE A 70 14.21 21.10 -11.24
C ILE A 70 15.12 21.40 -10.05
N GLY A 71 15.08 20.57 -9.00
CA GLY A 71 15.90 20.80 -7.81
C GLY A 71 17.39 20.75 -8.12
N ASP A 72 17.83 19.79 -8.93
CA ASP A 72 19.23 19.72 -9.38
C ASP A 72 19.58 20.88 -10.34
N SER A 73 18.72 21.18 -11.33
CA SER A 73 19.00 22.21 -12.35
C SER A 73 18.92 23.65 -11.85
N ARG A 74 18.32 23.89 -10.68
CA ARG A 74 18.11 25.22 -10.09
C ARG A 74 18.85 25.40 -8.76
N ASP A 75 19.78 24.50 -8.45
CA ASP A 75 20.57 24.52 -7.21
C ASP A 75 19.70 24.64 -5.95
N TYR A 76 18.58 23.90 -5.91
CA TYR A 76 17.72 23.89 -4.74
C TYR A 76 18.50 23.39 -3.51
N PRO A 77 18.33 23.96 -2.30
CA PRO A 77 19.02 23.48 -1.11
C PRO A 77 18.73 21.99 -0.84
N GLY A 78 19.77 21.15 -0.89
CA GLY A 78 19.65 19.69 -0.80
C GLY A 78 19.38 18.97 -2.14
N GLY A 79 19.39 19.70 -3.26
CA GLY A 79 19.28 19.18 -4.62
C GLY A 79 17.89 18.68 -5.02
N GLY A 80 17.86 17.93 -6.11
CA GLY A 80 16.69 17.26 -6.68
C GLY A 80 15.92 16.40 -5.69
N PRO A 81 16.57 15.51 -4.91
CA PRO A 81 15.88 14.68 -3.93
C PRO A 81 15.15 15.51 -2.88
N ALA A 82 15.73 16.61 -2.40
CA ALA A 82 15.10 17.46 -1.39
C ALA A 82 13.84 18.17 -1.94
N LEU A 83 13.87 18.66 -3.19
CA LEU A 83 12.68 19.24 -3.82
C LEU A 83 11.61 18.17 -4.09
N ALA A 84 12.00 16.95 -4.48
CA ALA A 84 11.08 15.84 -4.65
C ALA A 84 10.37 15.47 -3.33
N LYS A 85 11.13 15.33 -2.22
CA LYS A 85 10.56 15.10 -0.88
C LYS A 85 9.52 16.17 -0.52
N LYS A 86 9.88 17.44 -0.71
CA LYS A 86 8.98 18.57 -0.40
C LYS A 86 7.73 18.58 -1.26
N THR A 87 7.86 18.20 -2.54
CA THR A 87 6.73 18.11 -3.47
C THR A 87 5.77 16.98 -3.08
N VAL A 88 6.30 15.80 -2.73
CA VAL A 88 5.49 14.66 -2.23
C VAL A 88 4.78 15.03 -0.92
N TRP A 89 5.50 15.65 0.03
CA TRP A 89 4.90 16.14 1.27
C TRP A 89 3.77 17.13 1.01
N TYR A 90 4.00 18.11 0.13
CA TYR A 90 2.99 19.14 -0.19
C TYR A 90 1.76 18.54 -0.90
N ALA A 91 1.98 17.59 -1.80
CA ALA A 91 0.91 16.95 -2.56
C ALA A 91 0.06 16.01 -1.70
N LEU A 92 0.69 15.19 -0.85
CA LEU A 92 0.01 14.11 -0.12
C LEU A 92 -0.30 14.46 1.35
N GLY A 93 0.31 15.51 1.90
CA GLY A 93 0.20 15.86 3.32
C GLY A 93 0.98 14.94 4.26
N ILE A 94 1.74 13.97 3.73
CA ILE A 94 2.49 12.99 4.52
C ILE A 94 3.93 13.49 4.74
N PRO A 95 4.43 13.60 5.99
CA PRO A 95 5.84 13.92 6.26
C PRO A 95 6.78 12.97 5.54
N VAL A 96 7.75 13.50 4.79
CA VAL A 96 8.79 12.70 4.12
C VAL A 96 10.11 12.92 4.83
N HIS A 97 10.48 12.00 5.73
CA HIS A 97 11.63 12.14 6.62
C HIS A 97 12.95 12.00 5.88
N TYR A 98 13.06 10.99 5.02
CA TYR A 98 14.29 10.66 4.30
C TYR A 98 14.02 10.33 2.83
N TYR A 99 15.07 10.27 2.01
CA TYR A 99 15.02 9.71 0.68
C TYR A 99 16.09 8.63 0.47
N VAL A 100 15.85 7.73 -0.48
CA VAL A 100 16.90 6.91 -1.10
C VAL A 100 16.77 7.09 -2.60
N ARG A 101 17.81 7.61 -3.23
CA ARG A 101 17.91 7.75 -4.69
C ARG A 101 18.87 6.72 -5.23
N ILE A 102 18.46 5.96 -6.24
CA ILE A 102 19.27 4.91 -6.85
C ILE A 102 19.17 4.97 -8.38
N ASN A 103 20.29 4.74 -9.07
CA ASN A 103 20.32 4.54 -10.51
C ASN A 103 20.28 3.04 -10.88
N PHE A 104 20.31 2.72 -12.17
CA PHE A 104 20.25 1.34 -12.64
C PHE A 104 21.43 0.49 -12.17
N THR A 105 22.66 1.00 -12.25
CA THR A 105 23.86 0.28 -11.82
C THR A 105 23.79 -0.08 -10.33
N GLY A 106 23.40 0.87 -9.47
CA GLY A 106 23.26 0.61 -8.04
C GLY A 106 22.17 -0.41 -7.74
N PHE A 107 21.07 -0.37 -8.50
CA PHE A 107 19.98 -1.35 -8.36
C PHE A 107 20.46 -2.77 -8.68
N GLU A 108 21.11 -2.96 -9.84
CA GLU A 108 21.62 -4.27 -10.27
C GLU A 108 22.62 -4.82 -9.25
N GLN A 109 23.57 -3.99 -8.83
CA GLN A 109 24.59 -4.36 -7.84
C GLN A 109 23.99 -4.78 -6.49
N LEU A 110 22.93 -4.10 -6.01
CA LEU A 110 22.26 -4.48 -4.76
C LEU A 110 21.56 -5.83 -4.86
N ILE A 111 20.86 -6.07 -5.97
CA ILE A 111 20.17 -7.34 -6.21
C ILE A 111 21.17 -8.50 -6.31
N ASP A 112 22.28 -8.30 -7.03
CA ASP A 112 23.32 -9.31 -7.14
C ASP A 112 24.02 -9.57 -5.80
N ALA A 113 24.23 -8.52 -4.98
CA ALA A 113 24.85 -8.65 -3.66
C ALA A 113 24.03 -9.48 -2.66
N ILE A 114 22.69 -9.51 -2.83
CA ILE A 114 21.80 -10.39 -2.04
C ILE A 114 21.56 -11.75 -2.71
N GLY A 115 22.27 -12.05 -3.81
CA GLY A 115 22.22 -13.33 -4.51
C GLY A 115 20.99 -13.50 -5.40
N GLY A 116 20.50 -12.39 -5.98
CA GLY A 116 19.34 -12.37 -6.88
C GLY A 116 17.99 -12.52 -6.16
N LEU A 117 16.91 -12.39 -6.93
CA LEU A 117 15.52 -12.52 -6.48
C LEU A 117 14.86 -13.76 -7.07
N THR A 118 13.76 -14.17 -6.46
CA THR A 118 12.79 -15.09 -7.08
C THR A 118 11.44 -14.43 -7.01
N ILE A 119 10.83 -14.17 -8.17
CA ILE A 119 9.57 -13.45 -8.30
C ILE A 119 8.57 -14.33 -9.04
N ASP A 120 7.34 -14.43 -8.52
CA ASP A 120 6.24 -15.05 -9.25
C ASP A 120 5.70 -14.07 -10.30
N VAL A 121 5.96 -14.37 -11.56
CA VAL A 121 5.58 -13.53 -12.69
C VAL A 121 4.17 -13.91 -13.16
N PRO A 122 3.14 -13.06 -12.97
CA PRO A 122 1.77 -13.47 -13.21
C PRO A 122 1.47 -13.74 -14.70
N LYS A 123 2.16 -13.04 -15.60
CA LYS A 123 2.00 -13.16 -17.06
C LYS A 123 3.35 -12.99 -17.74
N ARG A 124 3.57 -13.76 -18.82
CA ARG A 124 4.79 -13.66 -19.64
C ARG A 124 4.98 -12.24 -20.14
N ILE A 125 6.18 -11.70 -19.95
CA ILE A 125 6.60 -10.41 -20.49
C ILE A 125 7.46 -10.69 -21.72
N TYR A 126 6.93 -10.38 -22.90
CA TYR A 126 7.64 -10.52 -24.17
C TYR A 126 7.81 -9.16 -24.86
N ASP A 127 8.76 -8.35 -24.37
CA ASP A 127 8.95 -6.98 -24.84
C ASP A 127 9.94 -6.92 -26.01
N THR A 128 9.43 -6.73 -27.22
CA THR A 128 10.26 -6.61 -28.44
C THR A 128 10.85 -5.23 -28.64
N ARG A 129 10.50 -4.26 -27.79
CA ARG A 129 10.90 -2.84 -27.91
C ARG A 129 11.55 -2.34 -26.61
N TYR A 130 12.11 -3.24 -25.81
CA TYR A 130 12.75 -2.87 -24.56
C TYR A 130 13.99 -2.01 -24.87
N PRO A 131 14.14 -0.81 -24.26
CA PRO A 131 15.25 0.08 -24.58
C PRO A 131 16.59 -0.52 -24.08
N ASP A 132 17.55 -0.65 -24.98
CA ASP A 132 18.92 -1.01 -24.61
C ASP A 132 19.71 0.22 -24.12
N GLU A 133 20.95 -0.01 -23.67
CA GLU A 133 21.84 1.03 -23.16
C GLU A 133 22.26 2.05 -24.24
N ASN A 134 22.23 1.68 -25.51
CA ASN A 134 22.70 2.47 -26.66
C ASN A 134 21.54 3.17 -27.41
N TYR A 135 20.41 3.41 -26.75
CA TYR A 135 19.19 3.98 -27.35
C TYR A 135 18.59 3.13 -28.49
N GLY A 136 19.00 1.86 -28.60
CA GLY A 136 18.38 0.85 -29.44
C GLY A 136 17.28 0.09 -28.70
N THR A 137 16.86 -1.03 -29.28
CA THR A 137 15.87 -1.93 -28.66
C THR A 137 16.38 -3.36 -28.65
N MET A 138 16.16 -4.05 -27.55
CA MET A 138 16.37 -5.48 -27.42
C MET A 138 15.06 -6.20 -27.14
N ILE A 139 15.07 -7.52 -27.32
CA ILE A 139 13.96 -8.39 -26.92
C ILE A 139 14.25 -8.89 -25.51
N ILE A 140 13.29 -8.74 -24.61
CA ILE A 140 13.27 -9.45 -23.32
C ILE A 140 12.10 -10.43 -23.30
N ASP A 141 12.34 -11.59 -22.70
CA ASP A 141 11.36 -12.67 -22.60
C ASP A 141 11.43 -13.27 -21.19
N ILE A 142 10.49 -12.88 -20.34
CA ILE A 142 10.36 -13.36 -18.97
C ILE A 142 9.11 -14.24 -18.89
N PRO A 143 9.24 -15.57 -18.74
CA PRO A 143 8.09 -16.47 -18.64
C PRO A 143 7.21 -16.19 -17.41
N ALA A 144 5.96 -16.64 -17.45
CA ALA A 144 5.10 -16.63 -16.26
C ALA A 144 5.54 -17.69 -15.23
N GLY A 145 5.11 -17.52 -13.98
CA GLY A 145 5.47 -18.36 -12.83
C GLY A 145 6.72 -17.88 -12.09
N LEU A 146 7.23 -18.70 -11.16
CA LEU A 146 8.43 -18.38 -10.38
C LEU A 146 9.67 -18.29 -11.26
N GLN A 147 10.24 -17.09 -11.35
CA GLN A 147 11.45 -16.81 -12.12
C GLN A 147 12.58 -16.37 -11.19
N PRO A 148 13.77 -17.00 -11.26
CA PRO A 148 14.98 -16.44 -10.67
C PRO A 148 15.44 -15.23 -11.50
N MET A 149 15.85 -14.16 -10.83
CA MET A 149 16.29 -12.93 -11.47
C MET A 149 17.59 -12.44 -10.82
N ASP A 150 18.63 -12.28 -11.63
CA ASP A 150 19.80 -11.47 -11.27
C ASP A 150 19.45 -9.97 -11.37
N GLY A 151 20.42 -9.09 -11.05
CA GLY A 151 20.22 -7.65 -11.08
C GLY A 151 19.72 -7.15 -12.44
N VAL A 152 20.32 -7.64 -13.52
CA VAL A 152 19.95 -7.26 -14.90
C VAL A 152 18.52 -7.70 -15.23
N THR A 153 18.16 -8.94 -14.94
CA THR A 153 16.81 -9.47 -15.22
C THR A 153 15.76 -8.77 -14.35
N ALA A 154 16.08 -8.50 -13.07
CA ALA A 154 15.19 -7.75 -12.18
C ALA A 154 14.98 -6.32 -12.67
N LEU A 155 16.02 -5.66 -13.21
CA LEU A 155 15.90 -4.33 -13.78
C LEU A 155 15.02 -4.34 -15.04
N GLN A 156 15.21 -5.34 -15.92
CA GLN A 156 14.36 -5.54 -17.10
C GLN A 156 12.90 -5.74 -16.73
N TYR A 157 12.64 -6.57 -15.71
CA TYR A 157 11.31 -6.78 -15.14
C TYR A 157 10.69 -5.48 -14.61
N ALA A 158 11.47 -4.68 -13.87
CA ALA A 158 11.05 -3.41 -13.29
C ALA A 158 10.77 -2.31 -14.34
N ARG A 159 11.41 -2.38 -15.51
CA ARG A 159 11.37 -1.33 -16.53
C ARG A 159 10.48 -1.65 -17.72
N SER A 160 10.17 -2.92 -17.98
CA SER A 160 9.36 -3.31 -19.13
C SER A 160 8.02 -2.59 -19.15
N ARG A 161 7.65 -2.10 -20.33
CA ARG A 161 6.33 -1.49 -20.60
C ARG A 161 5.46 -2.38 -21.47
N HIS A 162 5.90 -3.61 -21.73
CA HIS A 162 5.11 -4.58 -22.48
C HIS A 162 3.96 -5.08 -21.63
N GLY A 163 2.79 -5.22 -22.26
CA GLY A 163 1.62 -5.85 -21.68
C GLY A 163 0.57 -4.90 -21.12
N ASN A 164 0.89 -3.68 -20.63
CA ASN A 164 -0.06 -2.63 -20.20
C ASN A 164 0.62 -1.40 -19.54
N SER A 165 -0.20 -0.48 -19.02
CA SER A 165 0.01 0.88 -18.48
C SER A 165 1.23 1.14 -17.58
N ASP A 166 1.50 2.41 -17.26
CA ASP A 166 2.53 2.82 -16.26
C ASP A 166 2.31 2.15 -14.89
N PHE A 167 1.05 1.78 -14.56
CA PHE A 167 0.65 1.19 -13.29
C PHE A 167 1.16 -0.25 -13.13
N ASP A 168 1.14 -1.06 -14.19
CA ASP A 168 1.74 -2.41 -14.17
C ASP A 168 3.23 -2.36 -13.82
N ARG A 169 3.93 -1.30 -14.25
CA ARG A 169 5.34 -1.10 -13.90
C ARG A 169 5.50 -0.86 -12.39
N MET A 170 4.61 -0.06 -11.80
CA MET A 170 4.62 0.26 -10.37
C MET A 170 4.36 -0.98 -9.51
N GLU A 171 3.45 -1.85 -9.93
CA GLU A 171 3.19 -3.14 -9.26
C GLU A 171 4.43 -4.04 -9.25
N ARG A 172 5.12 -4.16 -10.39
CA ARG A 172 6.36 -4.95 -10.49
C ARG A 172 7.47 -4.40 -9.59
N GLN A 173 7.56 -3.08 -9.47
CA GLN A 173 8.54 -2.42 -8.59
C GLN A 173 8.23 -2.71 -7.11
N GLN A 174 6.95 -2.72 -6.71
CA GLN A 174 6.55 -3.17 -5.37
C GLN A 174 6.88 -4.65 -5.15
N ALA A 175 6.59 -5.51 -6.14
CA ALA A 175 6.91 -6.94 -6.06
C ALA A 175 8.41 -7.19 -5.87
N ILE A 176 9.27 -6.43 -6.58
CA ILE A 176 10.73 -6.48 -6.41
C ILE A 176 11.12 -6.09 -4.98
N LEU A 177 10.55 -5.00 -4.43
CA LEU A 177 10.88 -4.54 -3.08
C LEU A 177 10.50 -5.58 -2.02
N LEU A 178 9.32 -6.21 -2.16
CA LEU A 178 8.87 -7.28 -1.29
C LEU A 178 9.73 -8.54 -1.43
N ALA A 179 10.11 -8.92 -2.65
CA ALA A 179 10.99 -10.06 -2.89
C ALA A 179 12.41 -9.82 -2.33
N ALA A 180 12.94 -8.60 -2.46
CA ALA A 180 14.22 -8.22 -1.88
C ALA A 180 14.20 -8.28 -0.35
N ARG A 181 13.09 -7.85 0.27
CA ARG A 181 12.85 -8.00 1.70
C ARG A 181 12.87 -9.47 2.11
N ASP A 182 12.05 -10.31 1.48
CA ASP A 182 11.98 -11.74 1.83
C ASP A 182 13.32 -12.44 1.64
N LYS A 183 14.04 -12.11 0.57
CA LYS A 183 15.39 -12.61 0.30
C LYS A 183 16.35 -12.22 1.42
N ALA A 184 16.35 -10.96 1.84
CA ALA A 184 17.20 -10.50 2.93
C ALA A 184 16.88 -11.19 4.27
N LEU A 185 15.60 -11.46 4.55
CA LEU A 185 15.15 -12.18 5.76
C LEU A 185 15.51 -13.67 5.72
N SER A 186 15.29 -14.33 4.58
CA SER A 186 15.60 -15.77 4.41
C SER A 186 17.09 -16.08 4.48
N LEU A 187 17.95 -15.16 4.04
CA LEU A 187 19.40 -15.27 4.16
C LEU A 187 19.91 -14.89 5.55
N ASP A 188 19.03 -14.41 6.44
CA ASP A 188 19.35 -13.76 7.71
C ASP A 188 20.54 -12.79 7.56
N ILE A 189 20.48 -11.92 6.55
CA ILE A 189 21.57 -10.97 6.28
C ILE A 189 21.77 -10.15 7.56
N PRO A 190 22.97 -10.23 8.17
CA PRO A 190 23.21 -9.52 9.41
C PRO A 190 23.24 -8.03 9.10
N ILE A 191 22.61 -7.23 9.97
CA ILE A 191 22.53 -5.77 9.84
C ILE A 191 23.93 -5.14 9.75
N SER A 192 24.96 -5.80 10.29
CA SER A 192 26.36 -5.42 10.16
C SER A 192 26.90 -5.42 8.71
N ARG A 193 26.19 -6.02 7.74
CA ARG A 193 26.55 -5.96 6.31
C ARG A 193 26.02 -4.71 5.60
N ILE A 194 25.08 -3.98 6.18
CA ILE A 194 24.51 -2.76 5.57
C ILE A 194 25.60 -1.76 5.14
N PRO A 195 26.60 -1.41 5.97
CA PRO A 195 27.65 -0.47 5.57
C PRO A 195 28.40 -0.95 4.32
N ARG A 196 28.71 -2.25 4.25
CA ARG A 196 29.42 -2.84 3.11
C ARG A 196 28.57 -2.84 1.83
N MET A 197 27.26 -3.03 1.95
CA MET A 197 26.34 -2.93 0.81
C MET A 197 26.23 -1.49 0.31
N LEU A 198 26.20 -0.50 1.21
CA LEU A 198 26.23 0.92 0.84
C LEU A 198 27.55 1.31 0.16
N GLU A 199 28.69 0.81 0.66
CA GLU A 199 30.00 0.98 0.00
C GLU A 199 30.04 0.38 -1.41
N LEU A 200 29.39 -0.78 -1.61
CA LEU A 200 29.38 -1.48 -2.90
C LEU A 200 28.66 -0.66 -3.98
N VAL A 201 27.53 -0.03 -3.64
CA VAL A 201 26.80 0.82 -4.59
C VAL A 201 27.42 2.20 -4.77
N GLY A 202 28.19 2.68 -3.79
CA GLY A 202 28.91 3.95 -3.85
C GLY A 202 28.03 5.10 -4.35
N ASP A 203 28.51 5.82 -5.36
CA ASP A 203 27.83 6.99 -5.95
C ASP A 203 26.51 6.65 -6.69
N SER A 204 26.24 5.36 -6.92
CA SER A 204 24.98 4.91 -7.53
C SER A 204 23.78 4.99 -6.59
N LEU A 205 24.02 5.16 -5.28
CA LEU A 205 23.01 5.37 -4.26
C LEU A 205 23.30 6.67 -3.49
N SER A 206 22.26 7.49 -3.27
CA SER A 206 22.33 8.68 -2.44
C SER A 206 21.17 8.68 -1.44
N THR A 207 21.44 9.07 -0.20
CA THR A 207 20.43 9.19 0.85
C THR A 207 20.81 10.28 1.84
N ASP A 208 19.82 10.96 2.42
CA ASP A 208 19.98 11.82 3.59
C ASP A 208 19.73 11.09 4.91
N MET A 209 19.48 9.78 4.87
CA MET A 209 19.29 8.96 6.06
C MET A 209 20.65 8.60 6.70
N PRO A 210 20.89 9.00 7.96
CA PRO A 210 22.10 8.58 8.68
C PRO A 210 22.18 7.06 8.85
N LEU A 211 23.40 6.50 8.90
CA LEU A 211 23.60 5.05 8.97
C LEU A 211 22.93 4.39 10.18
N ASP A 212 22.98 5.03 11.35
CA ASP A 212 22.30 4.57 12.57
C ASP A 212 20.77 4.53 12.39
N ARG A 213 20.20 5.46 11.62
CA ARG A 213 18.78 5.47 11.25
C ARG A 213 18.44 4.36 10.25
N ILE A 214 19.29 4.10 9.26
CA ILE A 214 19.12 2.96 8.33
C ILE A 214 19.09 1.65 9.13
N ILE A 215 20.04 1.47 10.06
CA ILE A 215 20.14 0.30 10.93
C ILE A 215 18.87 0.14 11.78
N ALA A 216 18.41 1.21 12.44
CA ALA A 216 17.20 1.15 13.27
C ALA A 216 15.95 0.78 12.45
N VAL A 217 15.76 1.39 11.27
CA VAL A 217 14.64 1.07 10.38
C VAL A 217 14.73 -0.39 9.90
N ALA A 218 15.92 -0.89 9.58
CA ALA A 218 16.13 -2.28 9.19
C ALA A 218 15.78 -3.25 10.33
N GLU A 219 16.16 -2.95 11.57
CA GLU A 219 15.82 -3.74 12.76
C GLU A 219 14.30 -3.84 12.97
N ILE A 220 13.57 -2.75 12.78
CA ILE A 220 12.11 -2.73 12.86
C ILE A 220 11.51 -3.52 11.69
N ALA A 221 11.98 -3.27 10.46
CA ALA A 221 11.45 -3.92 9.26
C ALA A 221 11.62 -5.45 9.26
N LYS A 222 12.66 -5.97 9.94
CA LYS A 222 12.84 -7.41 10.18
C LYS A 222 11.75 -8.03 11.06
N GLN A 223 11.10 -7.24 11.91
CA GLN A 223 10.07 -7.68 12.87
C GLN A 223 8.64 -7.54 12.34
N ILE A 224 8.45 -6.93 11.17
CA ILE A 224 7.13 -6.73 10.57
C ILE A 224 6.70 -8.02 9.88
N ASP A 225 5.51 -8.54 10.16
CA ASP A 225 4.98 -9.67 9.40
C ASP A 225 4.51 -9.22 8.01
N ARG A 226 4.60 -10.11 7.01
CA ARG A 226 4.20 -9.78 5.64
C ARG A 226 2.73 -9.36 5.54
N SER A 227 1.86 -9.93 6.37
CA SER A 227 0.44 -9.56 6.48
C SER A 227 0.23 -8.13 7.00
N ASN A 228 1.19 -7.57 7.73
CA ASN A 228 1.15 -6.20 8.24
C ASN A 228 1.78 -5.18 7.27
N ILE A 229 2.04 -5.59 6.02
CA ILE A 229 2.53 -4.71 4.97
C ILE A 229 1.39 -4.37 4.03
N ARG A 230 0.92 -3.13 4.10
CA ARG A 230 -0.08 -2.59 3.17
C ARG A 230 0.64 -1.98 1.97
N HIS A 231 0.03 -2.05 0.80
CA HIS A 231 0.55 -1.41 -0.39
C HIS A 231 -0.59 -0.83 -1.22
N GLY A 232 -0.30 0.26 -1.91
CA GLY A 232 -1.24 0.90 -2.82
C GLY A 232 -0.53 1.69 -3.90
N THR A 233 -1.30 2.04 -4.92
CA THR A 233 -0.84 2.74 -6.11
C THR A 233 -1.84 3.84 -6.42
N ILE A 234 -1.37 5.06 -6.61
CA ILE A 234 -2.22 6.10 -7.23
C ILE A 234 -2.33 5.73 -8.71
N ASP A 235 -3.46 5.16 -9.10
CA ASP A 235 -3.65 4.54 -10.41
C ASP A 235 -4.65 5.31 -11.31
N GLY A 236 -5.01 4.71 -12.45
CA GLY A 236 -5.94 5.26 -13.42
C GLY A 236 -7.39 5.37 -12.93
N THR A 237 -7.74 4.75 -11.80
CA THR A 237 -9.06 4.92 -11.17
C THR A 237 -9.13 6.24 -10.40
N MET A 238 -7.98 6.69 -9.87
CA MET A 238 -7.83 7.90 -9.06
C MET A 238 -7.32 9.11 -9.84
N THR A 239 -7.06 8.95 -11.14
CA THR A 239 -6.47 9.99 -11.99
C THR A 239 -7.23 10.13 -13.30
N THR A 240 -7.05 11.27 -13.96
CA THR A 240 -7.52 11.52 -15.32
C THR A 240 -6.35 11.95 -16.19
N THR A 241 -6.09 11.18 -17.24
CA THR A 241 -5.05 11.52 -18.20
C THR A 241 -5.46 12.74 -19.03
N VAL A 242 -4.63 13.79 -19.01
CA VAL A 242 -4.85 15.04 -19.74
C VAL A 242 -3.60 15.40 -20.55
N VAL A 243 -3.78 16.01 -21.72
CA VAL A 243 -2.68 16.63 -22.46
C VAL A 243 -2.68 18.13 -22.19
N THR A 244 -1.61 18.62 -21.58
CA THR A 244 -1.41 20.06 -21.31
C THR A 244 -1.35 20.87 -22.61
N PRO A 245 -1.60 22.20 -22.59
CA PRO A 245 -1.44 23.05 -23.77
C PRO A 245 -0.04 22.99 -24.40
N GLN A 246 0.97 22.62 -23.61
CA GLN A 246 2.36 22.44 -24.04
C GLN A 246 2.65 21.02 -24.60
N GLY A 247 1.63 20.17 -24.71
CA GLY A 247 1.72 18.84 -25.33
C GLY A 247 2.20 17.71 -24.40
N ALA A 248 2.43 17.98 -23.12
CA ALA A 248 2.77 16.94 -22.15
C ALA A 248 1.52 16.19 -21.69
N MET A 249 1.57 14.85 -21.72
CA MET A 249 0.58 13.99 -21.09
C MET A 249 0.84 13.93 -19.57
N VAL A 250 -0.21 14.11 -18.78
CA VAL A 250 -0.14 14.22 -17.31
C VAL A 250 -1.33 13.49 -16.68
N GLU A 251 -1.15 13.03 -15.44
CA GLU A 251 -2.20 12.39 -14.65
C GLU A 251 -2.75 13.40 -13.63
N VAL A 252 -3.94 13.93 -13.86
CA VAL A 252 -4.59 14.87 -12.95
C VAL A 252 -5.30 14.08 -11.84
N PRO A 253 -4.93 14.24 -10.56
CA PRO A 253 -5.51 13.43 -9.48
C PRO A 253 -6.94 13.86 -9.12
N ASN A 254 -7.78 12.86 -8.83
CA ASN A 254 -8.95 13.03 -7.98
C ASN A 254 -8.50 13.00 -6.52
N TRP A 255 -8.32 14.17 -5.93
CA TRP A 255 -7.77 14.29 -4.57
C TRP A 255 -8.61 13.62 -3.48
N ASP A 256 -9.93 13.46 -3.66
CA ASP A 256 -10.75 12.78 -2.66
C ASP A 256 -10.46 11.28 -2.63
N GLN A 257 -10.23 10.67 -3.81
CA GLN A 257 -9.82 9.26 -3.89
C GLN A 257 -8.39 9.06 -3.40
N VAL A 258 -7.47 9.93 -3.83
CA VAL A 258 -6.06 9.88 -3.41
C VAL A 258 -5.93 10.04 -1.89
N ARG A 259 -6.69 10.96 -1.28
CA ARG A 259 -6.68 11.14 0.18
C ARG A 259 -7.20 9.91 0.92
N ARG A 260 -8.24 9.25 0.44
CA ARG A 260 -8.72 7.98 1.05
C ARG A 260 -7.62 6.91 1.05
N LEU A 261 -6.92 6.73 -0.07
CA LEU A 261 -5.78 5.81 -0.15
C LEU A 261 -4.65 6.22 0.81
N VAL A 262 -4.36 7.52 0.90
CA VAL A 262 -3.37 8.05 1.83
C VAL A 262 -3.77 7.79 3.28
N ASP A 263 -5.02 8.02 3.67
CA ASP A 263 -5.50 7.81 5.03
C ASP A 263 -5.50 6.33 5.41
N GLU A 264 -5.82 5.44 4.46
CA GLU A 264 -5.78 3.98 4.64
C GLU A 264 -4.34 3.46 4.90
N LEU A 265 -3.37 3.98 4.15
CA LEU A 265 -1.98 3.55 4.22
C LEU A 265 -1.18 4.29 5.30
N PHE A 266 -1.53 5.55 5.58
CA PHE A 266 -0.81 6.45 6.48
C PHE A 266 -1.76 7.07 7.51
N PRO A 267 -2.40 6.25 8.37
CA PRO A 267 -3.29 6.79 9.41
C PRO A 267 -2.54 7.77 10.32
N PRO A 268 -3.20 8.84 10.79
CA PRO A 268 -2.57 9.84 11.65
C PRO A 268 -1.94 9.22 12.89
N PRO A 269 -0.77 9.70 13.35
CA PRO A 269 -0.15 9.22 14.58
C PRO A 269 -1.10 9.39 15.78
N GLY A 270 -1.37 8.29 16.50
CA GLY A 270 -2.29 8.28 17.65
C GLY A 270 -3.73 7.87 17.33
N VAL A 271 -4.07 7.78 16.04
CA VAL A 271 -5.13 6.87 15.59
C VAL A 271 -4.41 5.54 15.40
N ALA A 272 -4.36 4.72 16.45
CA ALA A 272 -4.07 3.30 16.22
C ALA A 272 -4.98 2.89 15.07
N ALA A 273 -4.42 2.30 14.00
CA ALA A 273 -5.26 1.59 13.06
C ALA A 273 -6.13 0.70 13.95
N GLU A 274 -7.43 0.99 14.01
CA GLU A 274 -8.33 0.01 14.60
C GLU A 274 -7.99 -1.28 13.87
N PRO A 275 -7.68 -2.35 14.61
CA PRO A 275 -7.38 -3.61 13.97
C PRO A 275 -8.52 -3.81 12.99
N THR A 276 -8.22 -3.86 11.69
CA THR A 276 -9.11 -4.50 10.74
C THR A 276 -9.25 -5.89 11.32
N VAL A 277 -10.34 -6.14 12.05
CA VAL A 277 -10.48 -7.38 12.79
C VAL A 277 -10.70 -8.43 11.74
N GLU A 278 -9.60 -9.05 11.33
CA GLU A 278 -9.62 -10.19 10.44
C GLU A 278 -10.47 -11.25 11.14
N ILE A 279 -11.59 -11.59 10.52
CA ILE A 279 -12.55 -12.53 11.10
C ILE A 279 -11.85 -13.88 11.21
N ASP A 280 -11.54 -14.32 12.43
CA ASP A 280 -11.13 -15.68 12.73
C ASP A 280 -12.32 -16.64 12.49
N ILE A 281 -12.38 -17.18 11.26
CA ILE A 281 -13.40 -18.13 10.81
C ILE A 281 -13.44 -19.38 11.69
N ALA A 282 -12.31 -19.81 12.26
CA ALA A 282 -12.28 -20.99 13.13
C ALA A 282 -13.00 -20.71 14.45
N ARG A 283 -12.89 -19.49 14.99
CA ARG A 283 -13.64 -19.05 16.18
C ARG A 283 -15.12 -18.88 15.90
N LEU A 284 -15.52 -18.27 14.78
CA LEU A 284 -16.93 -18.20 14.37
C LEU A 284 -17.55 -19.60 14.27
N ASN A 285 -16.86 -20.53 13.61
CA ASN A 285 -17.32 -21.91 13.48
C ASN A 285 -17.38 -22.66 14.83
N THR A 286 -16.48 -22.33 15.77
CA THR A 286 -16.50 -22.91 17.11
C THR A 286 -17.70 -22.42 17.93
N GLU A 287 -18.05 -21.15 17.80
CA GLU A 287 -19.23 -20.58 18.44
C GLU A 287 -20.55 -21.01 17.75
N GLY A 288 -20.52 -21.22 16.44
CA GLY A 288 -21.66 -21.78 15.69
C GLY A 288 -22.92 -20.93 15.75
N ALA A 289 -22.76 -19.61 15.85
CA ALA A 289 -23.85 -18.66 16.10
C ALA A 289 -24.89 -18.66 14.97
N ARG A 290 -26.15 -18.97 15.29
CA ARG A 290 -27.27 -18.88 14.34
C ARG A 290 -27.82 -17.47 14.32
N ILE A 291 -27.66 -16.77 13.19
CA ILE A 291 -28.02 -15.35 13.07
C ILE A 291 -29.28 -15.16 12.22
N GLU A 292 -30.23 -14.36 12.72
CA GLU A 292 -31.40 -13.89 11.97
C GLU A 292 -31.28 -12.39 11.65
N LEU A 293 -31.45 -12.03 10.37
CA LEU A 293 -31.45 -10.63 9.91
C LEU A 293 -32.85 -10.13 9.58
N ARG A 294 -33.21 -8.94 10.05
CA ARG A 294 -34.52 -8.32 9.81
C ARG A 294 -34.37 -6.93 9.25
N ASN A 295 -35.07 -6.66 8.15
CA ASN A 295 -35.13 -5.33 7.55
C ASN A 295 -36.08 -4.44 8.35
N GLY A 296 -35.52 -3.46 9.07
CA GLY A 296 -36.26 -2.44 9.81
C GLY A 296 -36.49 -1.15 9.01
N THR A 297 -36.37 -1.18 7.68
CA THR A 297 -36.48 -0.01 6.80
C THR A 297 -37.43 -0.25 5.62
N LEU A 298 -37.72 0.82 4.86
CA LEU A 298 -38.47 0.71 3.59
C LEU A 298 -37.59 0.34 2.39
N SER A 299 -36.28 0.16 2.58
CA SER A 299 -35.37 -0.23 1.51
C SER A 299 -35.65 -1.67 1.09
N THR A 300 -35.86 -1.91 -0.20
CA THR A 300 -36.11 -3.26 -0.72
C THR A 300 -34.84 -4.10 -0.64
N ASP A 301 -35.01 -5.38 -0.30
CA ASP A 301 -33.95 -6.39 -0.29
C ASP A 301 -32.77 -6.17 0.69
N LEU A 302 -32.82 -5.14 1.54
CA LEU A 302 -31.72 -4.81 2.47
C LEU A 302 -31.25 -6.01 3.31
N ALA A 303 -32.19 -6.72 3.97
CA ALA A 303 -31.83 -7.88 4.79
C ALA A 303 -31.26 -9.04 3.97
N GLN A 304 -31.65 -9.19 2.71
CA GLN A 304 -31.09 -10.21 1.83
C GLN A 304 -29.67 -9.85 1.40
N THR A 305 -29.44 -8.59 1.03
CA THR A 305 -28.10 -8.09 0.65
C THR A 305 -27.11 -8.27 1.79
N VAL A 306 -27.45 -7.78 2.99
CA VAL A 306 -26.59 -7.89 4.17
C VAL A 306 -26.42 -9.35 4.62
N ALA A 307 -27.44 -10.19 4.45
CA ALA A 307 -27.30 -11.63 4.72
C ALA A 307 -26.27 -12.30 3.81
N ASN A 308 -26.23 -11.94 2.53
CA ASN A 308 -25.25 -12.48 1.60
C ASN A 308 -23.84 -12.01 1.96
N GLU A 309 -23.67 -10.71 2.25
CA GLU A 309 -22.38 -10.15 2.70
C GLU A 309 -21.84 -10.86 3.94
N LEU A 310 -22.67 -10.99 4.99
CA LEU A 310 -22.26 -11.70 6.21
C LEU A 310 -22.00 -13.19 5.96
N SER A 311 -22.73 -13.83 5.05
CA SER A 311 -22.45 -15.23 4.68
C SER A 311 -21.09 -15.36 3.98
N ASP A 312 -20.73 -14.42 3.11
CA ASP A 312 -19.42 -14.37 2.44
C ASP A 312 -18.28 -14.08 3.44
N GLU A 313 -18.56 -13.33 4.51
CA GLU A 313 -17.65 -13.09 5.64
C GLU A 313 -17.52 -14.30 6.61
N GLY A 314 -18.33 -15.34 6.44
CA GLY A 314 -18.25 -16.60 7.21
C GLY A 314 -19.25 -16.74 8.36
N TYR A 315 -20.21 -15.82 8.50
CA TYR A 315 -21.28 -15.92 9.49
C TYR A 315 -22.38 -16.90 9.07
N MET A 316 -22.97 -17.61 10.03
CA MET A 316 -24.07 -18.53 9.77
C MET A 316 -25.43 -17.81 9.85
N ILE A 317 -25.89 -17.31 8.70
CA ILE A 317 -27.23 -16.72 8.59
C ILE A 317 -28.27 -17.83 8.43
N VAL A 318 -29.11 -18.05 9.45
CA VAL A 318 -30.16 -19.08 9.42
C VAL A 318 -31.46 -18.58 8.80
N ARG A 319 -31.69 -17.26 8.82
CA ARG A 319 -32.90 -16.63 8.31
C ARG A 319 -32.68 -15.15 8.04
N TYR A 320 -33.34 -14.62 7.00
CA TYR A 320 -33.55 -13.19 6.85
C TYR A 320 -35.01 -12.87 6.51
N GLY A 321 -35.45 -11.64 6.76
CA GLY A 321 -36.81 -11.20 6.49
C GLY A 321 -37.06 -9.74 6.86
N ASN A 322 -38.32 -9.36 7.06
CA ASN A 322 -38.70 -8.02 7.52
C ASN A 322 -38.87 -8.00 9.04
N ALA A 323 -38.57 -6.85 9.65
CA ALA A 323 -38.95 -6.57 11.02
C ALA A 323 -40.47 -6.32 11.14
N ASP A 324 -40.95 -6.19 12.37
CA ASP A 324 -42.34 -5.86 12.69
C ASP A 324 -42.70 -4.40 12.35
N ARG A 325 -41.70 -3.52 12.26
CA ARG A 325 -41.82 -2.11 11.86
C ARG A 325 -40.65 -1.67 10.97
N PHE A 326 -40.83 -0.55 10.26
CA PHE A 326 -39.89 -0.07 9.23
C PHE A 326 -39.30 1.32 9.49
N ASP A 327 -39.42 1.81 10.72
CA ASP A 327 -38.98 3.13 11.18
C ASP A 327 -37.72 3.05 12.08
N HIS A 328 -36.94 1.98 11.96
CA HIS A 328 -35.68 1.85 12.70
C HIS A 328 -34.63 2.81 12.13
N GLU A 329 -34.26 3.83 12.91
CA GLU A 329 -33.19 4.76 12.54
C GLU A 329 -31.79 4.15 12.74
N ARG A 330 -31.65 3.23 13.70
CA ARG A 330 -30.39 2.53 14.02
C ARG A 330 -30.55 1.02 13.96
N THR A 331 -29.47 0.33 13.63
CA THR A 331 -29.36 -1.12 13.72
C THR A 331 -29.37 -1.55 15.18
N LEU A 332 -30.12 -2.60 15.49
CA LEU A 332 -30.25 -3.14 16.84
C LEU A 332 -29.89 -4.63 16.83
N MET A 333 -29.13 -5.07 17.84
CA MET A 333 -28.76 -6.47 18.01
C MET A 333 -29.34 -7.03 19.31
N THR A 334 -30.04 -8.15 19.23
CA THR A 334 -30.50 -8.91 20.40
C THR A 334 -29.73 -10.22 20.50
N VAL A 335 -29.14 -10.49 21.67
CA VAL A 335 -28.30 -11.66 21.94
C VAL A 335 -28.99 -12.59 22.93
N HIS A 336 -29.26 -13.83 22.52
CA HIS A 336 -29.93 -14.86 23.32
C HIS A 336 -28.98 -15.88 23.94
N THR A 337 -27.81 -16.08 23.33
CA THR A 337 -26.78 -17.04 23.76
C THR A 337 -25.44 -16.31 23.95
N GLN A 338 -24.64 -16.73 24.93
CA GLN A 338 -23.32 -16.14 25.15
C GLN A 338 -22.35 -16.56 24.04
N LEU A 339 -22.05 -15.63 23.13
CA LEU A 339 -21.24 -15.81 21.92
C LEU A 339 -20.25 -14.65 21.83
N ASP A 340 -19.33 -14.58 22.80
CA ASP A 340 -18.52 -13.40 23.09
C ASP A 340 -17.71 -12.91 21.87
N TYR A 341 -17.20 -13.83 21.05
CA TYR A 341 -16.47 -13.47 19.85
C TYR A 341 -17.39 -12.95 18.74
N THR A 342 -18.44 -13.69 18.39
CA THR A 342 -19.38 -13.32 17.33
C THR A 342 -20.10 -12.01 17.64
N VAL A 343 -20.52 -11.80 18.89
CA VAL A 343 -21.17 -10.56 19.33
C VAL A 343 -20.23 -9.37 19.20
N ARG A 344 -18.97 -9.50 19.61
CA ARG A 344 -17.97 -8.43 19.45
C ARG A 344 -17.75 -8.09 17.98
N MET A 345 -17.59 -9.10 17.12
CA MET A 345 -17.38 -8.89 15.70
C MET A 345 -18.58 -8.19 15.02
N LEU A 346 -19.81 -8.61 15.34
CA LEU A 346 -21.02 -7.98 14.80
C LEU A 346 -21.23 -6.57 15.35
N THR A 347 -20.83 -6.32 16.60
CA THR A 347 -20.84 -4.97 17.20
C THR A 347 -19.95 -4.02 16.40
N GLU A 348 -18.72 -4.45 16.08
CA GLU A 348 -17.78 -3.67 15.26
C GLU A 348 -18.28 -3.51 13.81
N ARG A 349 -18.80 -4.59 13.20
CA ARG A 349 -19.27 -4.59 11.79
C ARG A 349 -20.44 -3.64 11.53
N PHE A 350 -21.30 -3.44 12.53
CA PHE A 350 -22.48 -2.58 12.43
C PHE A 350 -22.32 -1.26 13.19
N ASP A 351 -21.14 -0.96 13.74
CA ASP A 351 -20.86 0.24 14.53
C ASP A 351 -21.89 0.46 15.66
N LEU A 352 -22.15 -0.61 16.43
CA LEU A 352 -23.20 -0.62 17.47
C LEU A 352 -22.68 -0.06 18.79
N ASP A 353 -23.45 0.83 19.40
CA ASP A 353 -23.22 1.29 20.77
C ASP A 353 -23.81 0.31 21.80
N GLU A 354 -23.41 0.40 23.07
CA GLU A 354 -24.01 -0.43 24.15
C GLU A 354 -25.54 -0.32 24.20
N ALA A 355 -26.11 0.83 23.81
CA ALA A 355 -27.54 1.06 23.77
C ALA A 355 -28.28 0.31 22.64
N ASP A 356 -27.56 -0.10 21.59
CA ASP A 356 -28.10 -0.82 20.44
C ASP A 356 -28.09 -2.34 20.66
N ILE A 357 -27.42 -2.80 21.72
CA ILE A 357 -27.26 -4.22 22.06
C ILE A 357 -28.14 -4.59 23.24
N ARG A 358 -29.01 -5.58 23.03
CA ARG A 358 -29.88 -6.13 24.08
C ARG A 358 -29.52 -7.58 24.38
N PHE A 359 -29.09 -7.84 25.60
CA PHE A 359 -28.95 -9.21 26.11
C PHE A 359 -30.29 -9.70 26.67
N ASP A 360 -30.83 -10.77 26.09
CA ASP A 360 -32.10 -11.40 26.47
C ASP A 360 -31.95 -12.92 26.45
N PRO A 361 -31.30 -13.54 27.47
CA PRO A 361 -30.94 -14.96 27.41
C PRO A 361 -32.16 -15.88 27.24
N ARG A 362 -32.19 -16.66 26.14
CA ARG A 362 -33.27 -17.61 25.82
C ARG A 362 -32.71 -18.89 25.21
N THR A 363 -33.23 -20.04 25.61
CA THR A 363 -32.77 -21.36 25.14
C THR A 363 -33.72 -22.02 24.14
N ASP A 364 -34.89 -21.44 23.92
CA ASP A 364 -35.99 -21.95 23.09
C ASP A 364 -36.17 -21.13 21.80
N VAL A 365 -35.08 -20.58 21.27
CA VAL A 365 -35.08 -19.71 20.09
C VAL A 365 -34.36 -20.33 18.89
N ASP A 366 -34.90 -20.06 17.70
CA ASP A 366 -34.36 -20.56 16.42
C ASP A 366 -33.08 -19.83 15.97
N ALA A 367 -32.81 -18.66 16.55
CA ALA A 367 -31.61 -17.86 16.32
C ALA A 367 -31.00 -17.41 17.66
N ASP A 368 -29.67 -17.47 17.75
CA ASP A 368 -28.90 -17.06 18.92
C ASP A 368 -28.68 -15.54 18.94
N ILE A 369 -28.66 -14.91 17.76
CA ILE A 369 -28.54 -13.47 17.57
C ILE A 369 -29.60 -13.01 16.55
N VAL A 370 -30.32 -11.94 16.88
CA VAL A 370 -31.27 -11.28 15.97
C VAL A 370 -30.82 -9.86 15.72
N ILE A 371 -30.60 -9.48 14.46
CA ILE A 371 -30.21 -8.13 14.06
C ILE A 371 -31.35 -7.49 13.28
N ILE A 372 -31.80 -6.32 13.72
CA ILE A 372 -32.75 -5.49 12.99
C ILE A 372 -31.99 -4.33 12.36
N LEU A 373 -31.88 -4.33 11.03
CA LEU A 373 -31.15 -3.33 10.25
C LEU A 373 -31.92 -2.01 10.21
N GLY A 374 -31.27 -0.91 10.59
CA GLY A 374 -31.84 0.44 10.53
C GLY A 374 -31.42 1.22 9.29
N ARG A 375 -31.82 2.49 9.22
CA ARG A 375 -31.48 3.40 8.11
C ARG A 375 -29.99 3.70 7.98
N ASP A 376 -29.24 3.52 9.05
CA ASP A 376 -27.78 3.54 9.10
C ASP A 376 -27.13 2.50 8.17
N GLN A 377 -27.88 1.48 7.71
CA GLN A 377 -27.39 0.44 6.80
C GLN A 377 -27.89 0.62 5.36
N VAL A 378 -28.59 1.72 5.05
CA VAL A 378 -29.07 2.02 3.70
C VAL A 378 -28.04 2.94 3.01
N GLN A 379 -27.43 2.46 1.93
CA GLN A 379 -26.51 3.24 1.10
C GLN A 379 -27.20 4.30 0.26
#